data_AF-A0A7V9VLI4-F1
#
_entry.id   AF-A0A7V9VLI4-F1
#
_cell.length_a   1.000
_cell.length_b   1.000
_cell.length_c   1.000
_cell.angle_alpha   90.00
_cell.angle_beta   90.00
_cell.angle_gamma   90.00
#
_symmetry.space_group_name_H-M   'P 1'
#
loop_
_entity.id
_entity.type
_entity.pdbx_description
1 polymer ?
#
loop_
_entity_poly.entity_id
_entity_poly.type
_entity_poly.pdbx_seq_one_letter_code
_entity_poly.pdbx_strand_id
1 'polypeptide(L)' 'TSEARRGDPADLLCEIAAEVGADLLIVGSKGMERRVLGSVPNKVSHKAPCSVLIVKTS' A
#
# COMPACT_ATOMS: atom_id res chain seq x y z
N THR A 1 -14.43 9.54 -4.15
CA THR A 1 -15.21 8.81 -3.12
C THR A 1 -14.24 8.05 -2.24
N SER A 2 -14.54 7.87 -0.96
CA SER A 2 -13.74 7.02 -0.06
C SER A 2 -14.47 5.71 0.21
N GLU A 3 -13.75 4.60 0.17
CA GLU A 3 -14.25 3.27 0.50
C GLU A 3 -13.46 2.72 1.70
N ALA A 4 -14.11 1.91 2.53
CA ALA A 4 -13.46 1.22 3.65
C ALA A 4 -13.74 -0.28 3.55
N ARG A 5 -12.68 -1.09 3.60
CA ARG A 5 -12.73 -2.56 3.65
C ARG A 5 -12.11 -3.05 4.97
N ARG A 6 -12.55 -4.21 5.46
CA ARG A 6 -11.97 -4.87 6.64
C ARG A 6 -11.01 -5.98 6.21
N GLY A 7 -9.82 -6.02 6.80
CA GLY A 7 -8.79 -7.02 6.53
C GLY A 7 -7.38 -6.49 6.79
N ASP A 8 -6.37 -7.23 6.36
CA ASP A 8 -4.99 -6.73 6.33
C ASP A 8 -4.88 -5.61 5.27
N PRO A 9 -4.46 -4.39 5.64
CA PRO A 9 -4.48 -3.26 4.71
C PRO A 9 -3.59 -3.47 3.48
N ALA A 10 -2.44 -4.12 3.62
CA ALA A 10 -1.51 -4.27 2.51
C ALA A 10 -2.01 -5.32 1.51
N ASP A 11 -2.55 -6.43 2.01
CA ASP A 11 -3.11 -7.47 1.13
C ASP A 11 -4.34 -6.92 0.39
N LEU A 12 -5.26 -6.23 1.07
CA LEU A 12 -6.43 -5.60 0.44
C LEU A 12 -6.05 -4.54 -0.61
N LEU A 13 -5.04 -3.71 -0.35
CA LEU A 13 -4.58 -2.72 -1.34
C LEU A 13 -4.02 -3.39 -2.60
N CYS A 14 -3.30 -4.50 -2.45
CA CYS A 14 -2.76 -5.24 -3.59
C CYS A 14 -3.85 -5.97 -4.38
N GLU A 15 -4.83 -6.56 -3.68
CA GLU A 15 -6.01 -7.19 -4.29
C GLU A 15 -6.80 -6.17 -5.11
N ILE A 16 -7.15 -5.02 -4.52
CA ILE A 16 -7.88 -3.96 -5.23
C ILE A 16 -7.09 -3.46 -6.44
N ALA A 17 -5.78 -3.24 -6.30
CA ALA A 17 -4.94 -2.80 -7.41
C ALA A 17 -4.95 -3.80 -8.58
N ALA A 18 -4.98 -5.11 -8.27
CA ALA A 18 -5.14 -6.15 -9.28
C ALA A 18 -6.56 -6.16 -9.89
N GLU A 19 -7.60 -6.09 -9.06
CA GLU A 19 -9.01 -6.09 -9.48
C GLU A 19 -9.33 -4.97 -10.48
N VAL A 20 -8.80 -3.77 -10.23
CA VAL A 20 -9.06 -2.58 -11.05
C VAL A 20 -8.04 -2.39 -12.18
N GLY A 21 -7.01 -3.23 -12.25
CA GLY A 21 -5.93 -3.09 -13.23
C GLY A 21 -5.16 -1.76 -13.08
N ALA A 22 -4.84 -1.37 -11.84
CA ALA A 22 -4.16 -0.11 -11.59
C ALA A 22 -2.72 -0.11 -12.11
N ASP A 23 -2.30 0.97 -12.79
CA ASP A 23 -0.90 1.17 -13.19
C ASP A 23 -0.02 1.70 -12.04
N LEU A 24 -0.63 2.39 -11.07
CA LEU A 24 0.05 3.06 -9.96
C LEU A 24 -0.75 3.00 -8.65
N LEU A 25 -0.11 2.53 -7.59
CA LEU A 25 -0.62 2.56 -6.21
C LEU A 25 0.14 3.59 -5.37
N ILE A 26 -0.59 4.52 -4.75
CA ILE A 26 -0.02 5.61 -3.95
C ILE A 26 -0.28 5.35 -2.46
N VAL A 27 0.77 5.35 -1.64
CA VAL A 27 0.68 5.16 -0.18
C VAL A 27 1.57 6.17 0.55
N GLY A 28 1.23 6.50 1.80
CA GLY A 28 2.08 7.33 2.66
C GLY A 28 3.24 6.54 3.28
N SER A 29 4.35 7.21 3.60
CA SER A 29 5.57 6.60 4.15
C SER A 29 5.52 6.26 5.64
N LYS A 30 4.36 6.42 6.30
CA LYS A 30 4.24 6.24 7.75
C LYS A 30 4.59 4.81 8.15
N GLY A 31 5.53 4.68 9.09
CA GLY A 31 5.99 3.37 9.57
C GLY A 31 7.16 2.77 8.78
N MET A 32 7.72 3.47 7.78
CA MET A 32 8.97 3.05 7.13
C MET A 32 10.24 3.52 7.86
N GLU A 33 10.20 4.68 8.52
CA GLU A 33 11.41 5.29 9.12
C GLU A 33 11.84 4.64 10.44
N ARG A 34 10.88 4.13 11.21
CA ARG A 34 11.17 3.22 12.31
C ARG A 34 11.22 1.84 11.68
N ARG A 35 12.23 1.01 11.97
CA ARG A 35 12.34 -0.40 11.52
C ARG A 35 11.22 -1.28 12.11
N VAL A 36 9.97 -0.85 11.95
CA VAL A 36 8.77 -1.60 12.28
C VAL A 36 8.67 -2.64 11.19
N LEU A 37 9.04 -3.87 11.54
CA LEU A 37 8.78 -5.03 10.70
C LEU A 37 7.30 -5.05 10.33
N GLY A 38 7.01 -4.99 9.03
CA GLY A 38 5.65 -5.15 8.51
C GLY A 38 4.78 -3.89 8.41
N SER A 39 5.35 -2.69 8.22
CA SER A 39 4.52 -1.52 7.87
C SER A 39 3.80 -1.70 6.52
N VAL A 40 2.62 -1.11 6.40
CA VAL A 40 1.80 -1.15 5.18
C VAL A 40 2.58 -0.72 3.93
N PRO A 41 3.21 0.47 3.87
CA PRO A 41 3.96 0.87 2.67
C PRO A 41 5.12 -0.08 2.35
N ASN A 42 5.77 -0.69 3.35
CA ASN A 42 6.81 -1.68 3.11
C ASN A 42 6.26 -3.00 2.55
N LYS A 43 5.12 -3.49 3.05
CA LYS A 43 4.51 -4.72 2.53
C LYS A 43 3.97 -4.51 1.11
N VAL A 44 3.33 -3.36 0.86
CA VAL A 44 2.83 -2.98 -0.46
C VAL A 44 3.96 -2.83 -1.47
N SER A 45 5.06 -2.15 -1.13
CA SER A 45 6.19 -1.94 -2.06
C SER A 45 6.82 -3.23 -2.58
N HIS A 46 6.68 -4.34 -1.84
CA HIS A 46 7.22 -5.64 -2.22
C HIS A 46 6.20 -6.57 -2.91
N LYS A 47 4.90 -6.30 -2.78
CA LYS A 47 3.84 -7.22 -3.22
C LYS A 47 2.89 -6.65 -4.27
N ALA A 48 2.84 -5.33 -4.45
CA ALA A 48 1.89 -4.71 -5.37
C ALA A 48 2.07 -5.25 -6.80
N PRO A 49 0.98 -5.49 -7.54
CA PRO A 49 1.05 -5.95 -8.92
C PRO A 49 1.45 -4.83 -9.90
N CYS A 50 1.65 -3.60 -9.40
CA CYS A 50 1.87 -2.39 -10.18
C CYS A 50 2.94 -1.50 -9.55
N SER A 51 3.26 -0.39 -10.21
CA SER A 51 4.20 0.59 -9.68
C SER A 51 3.67 1.18 -8.36
N VAL A 52 4.57 1.43 -7.41
CA VAL A 52 4.21 2.02 -6.11
C VAL A 52 4.89 3.36 -5.93
N LEU A 53 4.11 4.40 -5.64
CA LEU A 53 4.61 5.71 -5.22
C LEU A 53 4.42 5.89 -3.72
N ILE A 54 5.55 5.98 -3.00
CA ILE A 54 5.58 6.22 -1.56
C ILE A 54 5.77 7.72 -1.31
N VAL A 55 4.74 8.36 -0.77
CA VAL A 55 4.74 9.80 -0.47
C VAL A 55 5.27 10.03 0.94
N LYS A 56 6.24 10.93 1.12
CA LYS A 56 6.70 11.34 2.45
C LYS A 56 5.61 12.15 3.14
N THR A 57 4.92 11.54 4.11
CA THR A 57 3.78 12.13 4.83
C THR A 57 4.04 12.30 6.33
N SER A 58 5.27 12.02 6.79
CA SER A 58 5.69 12.15 8.19
C SER A 58 7.17 12.49 8.32
#